data_AF-A0A962YPW5-F1
#
_entry.id   AF-A0A962YPW5-F1
#
_cell.length_a   1.000
_cell.length_b   1.000
_cell.length_c   1.000
_cell.angle_alpha   90.00
_cell.angle_beta   90.00
_cell.angle_gamma   90.00
#
_symmetry.space_group_name_H-M   'P 1'
#
loop_
_entity.id
_entity.type
_entity.pdbx_description
1 polymer ?
#
loop_
_entity_poly.entity_id
_entity_poly.type
_entity_poly.pdbx_seq_one_letter_code
_entity_poly.pdbx_strand_id
1 'polypeptide(L)'
;MNYQLLSAVAFTTLLAVSGAVGTALVDRGGGMIYDTVLNITWLQDANYAQTSGYNTDGRMTWDTYGLCDQAMLPLRLQPVSG
;
A
#
# COMPACT_ATOMS: atom_id res chain seq x y z
N MET A 1 48.34 -10.94 -16.87
CA MET A 1 46.86 -10.94 -16.82
C MET A 1 46.46 -10.21 -15.54
N ASN A 2 45.78 -9.07 -15.64
CA ASN A 2 45.61 -8.13 -14.52
C ASN A 2 44.32 -8.45 -13.76
N TYR A 3 44.45 -9.08 -12.59
CA TYR A 3 43.32 -9.55 -11.77
C TYR A 3 42.40 -8.44 -11.25
N GLN A 4 42.90 -7.20 -11.19
CA GLN A 4 42.14 -6.00 -10.80
C GLN A 4 41.03 -5.64 -11.81
N LEU A 5 41.27 -5.88 -13.11
CA LEU A 5 40.26 -5.67 -14.15
C LEU A 5 39.22 -6.80 -14.14
N LEU A 6 39.62 -8.02 -13.80
CA LEU A 6 38.74 -9.18 -13.69
C LEU A 6 37.76 -9.05 -12.52
N SER A 7 38.21 -8.56 -11.35
CA SER A 7 37.33 -8.33 -10.20
C SER A 7 36.36 -7.18 -10.43
N ALA A 8 36.80 -6.10 -11.08
CA ALA A 8 35.94 -4.96 -11.41
C ALA A 8 34.80 -5.37 -12.35
N VAL A 9 35.11 -6.15 -13.40
CA VAL A 9 34.12 -6.67 -14.35
C VAL A 9 33.11 -7.59 -13.63
N ALA A 10 33.58 -8.49 -12.77
CA ALA A 10 32.73 -9.42 -12.02
C ALA A 10 31.76 -8.69 -11.06
N PHE A 11 32.18 -7.59 -10.46
CA PHE A 11 31.31 -6.80 -9.58
C PHE A 11 30.24 -6.02 -10.36
N THR A 12 30.62 -5.43 -11.50
CA THR A 12 29.66 -4.71 -12.37
C THR A 12 28.62 -5.63 -13.02
N THR A 13 28.99 -6.85 -13.39
CA THR A 13 28.03 -7.81 -13.97
C THR A 13 27.05 -8.35 -12.93
N LEU A 14 27.48 -8.50 -11.66
CA LEU A 14 26.62 -8.98 -10.58
C LEU A 14 25.51 -7.98 -10.23
N LEU A 15 25.79 -6.67 -10.28
CA LEU A 15 24.77 -5.63 -10.05
C LEU A 15 23.73 -5.55 -11.20
N ALA A 16 24.15 -5.85 -12.42
CA ALA A 16 23.30 -5.78 -13.62
C ALA A 16 22.23 -6.89 -13.70
N VAL A 17 22.33 -7.93 -12.87
CA VAL A 17 21.38 -9.07 -12.82
C VAL A 17 20.29 -8.86 -11.75
N SER A 18 20.19 -7.67 -11.15
CA SER A 18 19.04 -7.35 -10.29
C SER A 18 17.75 -7.37 -11.11
N GLY A 19 16.96 -8.44 -10.96
CA GLY A 19 15.66 -8.58 -11.62
C GLY A 19 14.68 -7.51 -11.14
N ALA A 20 13.77 -7.10 -12.02
CA ALA A 20 12.70 -6.18 -11.66
C ALA A 20 11.77 -6.86 -10.63
N VAL A 21 11.77 -6.36 -9.39
CA VAL A 21 10.73 -6.70 -8.42
C VAL A 21 9.47 -5.94 -8.85
N GLY A 22 8.38 -6.67 -9.13
CA GLY A 22 7.08 -6.06 -9.40
C GLY A 22 6.62 -5.25 -8.19
N THR A 23 5.99 -4.11 -8.42
CA THR A 23 5.46 -3.27 -7.34
C THR A 23 4.37 -4.04 -6.61
N ALA A 24 4.66 -4.50 -5.39
CA ALA A 24 3.68 -5.17 -4.55
C ALA A 24 2.50 -4.24 -4.22
N LEU A 25 2.74 -2.93 -4.17
CA LEU A 25 1.76 -1.91 -3.80
C LEU A 25 1.62 -0.90 -4.94
N VAL A 26 0.39 -0.67 -5.37
CA VAL A 26 0.02 0.23 -6.48
C VAL A 26 -0.93 1.30 -5.94
N ASP A 27 -0.55 2.57 -6.06
CA ASP A 27 -1.44 3.69 -5.77
C ASP A 27 -2.56 3.76 -6.82
N ARG A 28 -3.81 3.79 -6.36
CA ARG A 28 -5.01 3.87 -7.22
C ARG A 28 -5.66 5.25 -7.22
N GLY A 29 -5.07 6.22 -6.53
CA GLY A 29 -5.68 7.51 -6.22
C GLY A 29 -6.78 7.38 -5.15
N GLY A 30 -7.34 8.52 -4.75
CA GLY A 30 -8.44 8.57 -3.78
C GLY A 30 -8.11 8.00 -2.39
N GLY A 31 -6.82 7.89 -2.03
CA GLY A 31 -6.38 7.34 -0.75
C GLY A 31 -6.39 5.81 -0.67
N MET A 32 -6.32 5.10 -1.81
CA MET A 32 -6.33 3.64 -1.86
C MET A 32 -5.04 3.07 -2.43
N ILE A 33 -4.55 1.99 -1.82
CA ILE A 33 -3.38 1.22 -2.27
C ILE A 33 -3.80 -0.21 -2.59
N TYR A 34 -3.55 -0.68 -3.80
CA TYR A 34 -3.79 -2.06 -4.20
C TYR A 34 -2.55 -2.92 -4.02
N ASP A 35 -2.69 -4.01 -3.28
CA ASP A 35 -1.69 -5.04 -3.07
C ASP A 35 -1.83 -6.12 -4.14
N THR A 36 -0.84 -6.20 -5.03
CA THR A 36 -0.85 -7.12 -6.17
C THR A 36 -0.53 -8.56 -5.79
N VAL A 37 0.05 -8.79 -4.60
CA VAL A 37 0.40 -10.11 -4.08
C VAL A 37 -0.80 -10.73 -3.39
N LEU A 38 -1.46 -9.95 -2.52
CA LEU A 38 -2.60 -10.40 -1.72
C LEU A 38 -3.95 -10.22 -2.43
N ASN A 39 -3.98 -9.47 -3.53
CA ASN A 39 -5.20 -9.11 -4.26
C ASN A 39 -6.25 -8.42 -3.36
N ILE A 40 -5.79 -7.43 -2.61
CA ILE A 40 -6.62 -6.64 -1.69
C ILE A 40 -6.30 -5.16 -1.85
N THR A 41 -7.27 -4.30 -1.52
CA THR A 41 -7.07 -2.85 -1.52
C THR A 41 -7.11 -2.36 -0.08
N TRP A 42 -6.04 -1.68 0.31
CA TRP A 42 -5.88 -1.03 1.60
C TRP A 42 -6.22 0.46 1.50
N LEU A 43 -6.59 1.06 2.62
CA LEU A 43 -6.53 2.53 2.76
C LEU A 43 -5.06 2.95 2.89
N GLN A 44 -4.69 4.03 2.22
CA GLN A 44 -3.37 4.66 2.35
C GLN A 44 -3.17 5.24 3.76
N ASP A 45 -4.26 5.63 4.41
CA ASP A 45 -4.27 6.09 5.79
C ASP A 45 -4.67 4.97 6.77
N ALA A 46 -3.70 4.46 7.51
CA ALA A 46 -3.92 3.42 8.51
C ALA A 46 -4.68 3.90 9.75
N ASN A 47 -4.82 5.21 9.93
CA ASN A 47 -5.54 5.85 11.04
C ASN A 47 -6.77 6.63 10.53
N TYR A 48 -7.39 6.14 9.45
CA TYR A 48 -8.50 6.81 8.78
C TYR A 48 -9.68 7.14 9.71
N ALA A 49 -9.94 6.31 10.73
CA ALA A 49 -10.97 6.58 11.74
C ALA A 49 -10.75 7.95 12.42
N GLN A 50 -9.51 8.35 12.67
CA GLN A 50 -9.19 9.65 13.25
C GLN A 50 -9.20 10.78 12.23
N THR A 51 -8.52 10.59 11.11
CA THR A 51 -8.30 11.66 10.13
C THR A 51 -9.57 12.03 9.37
N SER A 52 -10.52 11.10 9.23
CA SER A 52 -11.87 11.39 8.72
C SER A 52 -12.75 12.15 9.71
N GLY A 53 -12.34 12.26 10.98
CA GLY A 53 -13.15 12.85 12.06
C GLY A 53 -14.20 11.90 12.66
N TYR A 54 -14.19 10.62 12.27
CA TYR A 54 -15.16 9.63 12.74
C TYR A 54 -14.94 9.23 14.21
N ASN A 55 -13.68 9.10 14.64
CA ASN A 55 -13.30 8.86 16.03
C ASN A 55 -12.11 9.74 16.42
N THR A 56 -12.25 10.53 17.48
CA THR A 56 -11.19 11.41 18.00
C THR A 56 -9.85 10.73 18.34
N ASP A 57 -9.83 9.45 18.69
CA ASP A 57 -8.61 8.74 19.10
C ASP A 57 -8.11 7.69 18.08
N GLY A 58 -8.85 7.49 16.98
CA GLY A 58 -8.50 6.56 15.92
C GLY A 58 -8.69 5.07 16.26
N ARG A 59 -9.18 4.74 17.45
CA ARG A 59 -9.34 3.35 17.89
C ARG A 59 -10.67 2.78 17.40
N MET A 60 -10.63 1.56 16.90
CA MET A 60 -11.82 0.77 16.65
C MET A 60 -11.82 -0.42 17.61
N THR A 61 -12.82 -0.50 18.49
CA THR A 61 -12.98 -1.63 19.41
C THR A 61 -14.02 -2.59 18.86
N TRP A 62 -13.79 -3.89 19.04
CA TRP A 62 -14.70 -4.96 18.58
C TRP A 62 -16.09 -4.86 19.23
N ASP A 63 -16.14 -4.34 20.47
CA ASP A 63 -17.38 -4.13 21.23
C ASP A 63 -18.28 -3.04 20.65
N THR A 64 -17.81 -2.31 19.64
CA THR A 64 -18.68 -1.34 18.96
C THR A 64 -19.54 -2.06 17.93
N TYR A 65 -20.54 -2.79 18.43
CA TYR A 65 -21.57 -3.49 17.66
C TYR A 65 -22.36 -2.48 16.79
N GLY A 66 -21.84 -2.15 15.61
CA GLY A 66 -22.47 -1.26 14.64
C GLY A 66 -21.52 -0.31 13.90
N LEU A 67 -20.33 -0.01 14.43
CA LEU A 67 -19.42 0.95 13.79
C LEU A 67 -18.48 0.34 12.74
N CYS A 68 -18.26 -0.97 12.74
CA CYS A 68 -17.42 -1.63 11.74
C CYS A 68 -18.01 -1.59 10.32
N ASP A 69 -19.34 -1.45 10.18
CA ASP A 69 -19.99 -1.17 8.89
C ASP A 69 -19.98 0.34 8.58
N GLN A 70 -20.10 1.20 9.60
CA GLN A 70 -20.22 2.66 9.44
C GLN A 70 -18.91 3.41 9.14
N ALA A 71 -17.78 2.96 9.68
CA ALA A 71 -16.47 3.60 9.47
C ALA A 71 -15.96 3.51 8.02
N MET A 72 -16.56 2.61 7.21
CA MET A 72 -16.23 2.38 5.80
C MET A 72 -17.34 2.83 4.84
N LEU A 73 -18.45 3.39 5.35
CA LEU A 73 -19.52 4.00 4.53
C LEU A 73 -19.08 5.15 3.61
N PRO A 74 -18.13 6.04 3.96
CA PRO A 74 -17.76 7.12 3.05
C PRO A 74 -17.13 6.62 1.74
N LEU A 75 -16.65 5.37 1.68
CA LEU A 75 -16.13 4.76 0.45
C LEU A 75 -17.18 3.96 -0.34
N ARG A 76 -18.35 3.65 0.25
CA ARG A 76 -19.43 2.89 -0.42
C ARG A 76 -20.47 3.75 -1.13
N LEU A 77 -20.50 5.06 -0.91
CA LEU A 77 -21.46 5.98 -1.53
C LEU A 77 -20.76 7.12 -2.27
N GLN A 78 -20.16 6.84 -3.42
CA GLN A 78 -20.11 7.81 -4.50
C GLN A 78 -21.11 7.36 -5.57
N PRO A 79 -22.31 7.96 -5.66
CA PRO A 79 -23.10 7.87 -6.87
C PRO A 79 -22.23 8.42 -8.00
N VAL A 80 -21.94 7.60 -9.01
CA VAL A 80 -21.50 8.12 -10.31
C VAL A 80 -22.70 8.87 -10.89
N SER A 81 -22.76 10.18 -10.64
CA SER A 81 -23.74 11.07 -11.25
C SER A 81 -23.45 11.11 -12.75
N GLY A 82 -24.28 10.42 -13.52
CA GLY A 82 -24.53 10.75 -14.93
C GLY A 82 -25.42 11.98 -15.06
#